data_AF-A0AAU0H720-F1
#
_entry.id   AF-A0AAU0H720-F1
#
_cell.length_a   1.000
_cell.length_b   1.000
_cell.length_c   1.000
_cell.angle_alpha   90.00
_cell.angle_beta   90.00
_cell.angle_gamma   90.00
#
_symmetry.space_group_name_H-M   'P 1'
#
loop_
_entity.id
_entity.type
_entity.pdbx_description
1 polymer ?
#
loop_
_entity_poly.entity_id
_entity_poly.type
_entity_poly.pdbx_seq_one_letter_code
_entity_poly.pdbx_strand_id
1 'polypeptide(L)'
;MLSLVDNSNTNHDIRAEHHGLYKLSLTRNADIAVASKPVFGASITFHTDLLTYDSFIVKPDNLLGWVDMGGLVYFNICSGQHPLGMDNVKGNTATTLPSQFISAENGILRFTSALRIYLLAKTPRDIQEYGLCYFTPV
;
A
#
# COMPACT_ATOMS: atom_id res chain seq x y z
N MET A 1 15.72 2.49 -4.77
CA MET A 1 15.68 1.51 -5.85
C MET A 1 14.75 0.40 -5.41
N LEU A 2 13.57 0.24 -6.02
CA LEU A 2 12.75 -0.95 -5.76
C LEU A 2 13.53 -2.15 -6.31
N SER A 3 13.93 -3.07 -5.45
CA SER A 3 14.40 -4.38 -5.93
C SER A 3 13.15 -5.26 -6.00
N LEU A 4 12.59 -5.38 -7.20
CA LEU A 4 11.59 -6.41 -7.49
C LEU A 4 12.34 -7.76 -7.51
N VAL A 5 11.68 -8.85 -7.09
CA VAL A 5 12.25 -10.18 -7.26
C VAL A 5 12.30 -10.46 -8.78
N ASP A 6 13.50 -10.65 -9.32
CA ASP A 6 13.80 -10.76 -10.75
C ASP A 6 13.01 -11.86 -11.48
N ASN A 7 12.46 -11.47 -12.64
CA ASN A 7 12.59 -12.15 -13.94
C ASN A 7 12.43 -13.68 -14.03
N SER A 8 11.19 -14.17 -14.01
CA SER A 8 10.69 -15.13 -15.01
C SER A 8 9.17 -15.32 -14.86
N ASN A 9 8.36 -14.71 -15.72
CA ASN A 9 6.91 -14.95 -15.88
C ASN A 9 5.97 -14.80 -14.67
N THR A 10 6.45 -14.67 -13.43
CA THR A 10 5.59 -14.73 -12.24
C THR A 10 4.78 -13.47 -12.01
N ASN A 11 5.31 -12.26 -12.28
CA ASN A 11 4.54 -11.02 -12.07
C ASN A 11 3.41 -10.82 -13.10
N HIS A 12 3.51 -11.40 -14.30
CA HIS A 12 2.41 -11.39 -15.29
C HIS A 12 1.37 -12.48 -15.01
N ASP A 13 1.74 -13.53 -14.28
CA ASP A 13 0.86 -14.63 -13.88
C ASP A 13 0.18 -14.43 -12.51
N ILE A 14 0.51 -13.36 -11.76
CA ILE A 14 -0.25 -12.99 -10.55
C ILE A 14 -1.59 -12.40 -11.01
N ARG A 15 -2.55 -13.30 -11.26
CA ARG A 15 -3.96 -12.96 -11.35
C ARG A 15 -4.38 -12.32 -10.03
N ALA A 16 -5.17 -11.26 -10.11
CA ALA A 16 -5.77 -10.63 -8.95
C ALA A 16 -6.56 -11.69 -8.17
N GLU A 17 -5.97 -12.23 -7.10
CA GLU A 17 -6.75 -12.91 -6.08
C GLU A 17 -7.66 -11.84 -5.50
N HIS A 18 -8.97 -12.09 -5.55
CA HIS A 18 -9.98 -11.11 -5.17
C HIS A 18 -9.85 -10.62 -3.71
N HIS A 19 -8.94 -11.15 -2.89
CA HIS A 19 -8.88 -10.93 -1.44
C HIS A 19 -7.44 -10.90 -0.92
N GLY A 20 -6.76 -9.76 -0.97
CA GLY A 20 -5.62 -9.55 -0.08
C GLY A 20 -6.10 -9.56 1.38
N LEU A 21 -5.28 -10.10 2.29
CA LEU A 21 -5.64 -10.21 3.70
C LEU A 21 -5.92 -8.84 4.33
N TYR A 22 -5.25 -7.81 3.82
CA TYR A 22 -5.36 -6.44 4.29
C TYR A 22 -5.59 -5.46 3.14
N LYS A 23 -6.22 -4.34 3.46
CA LYS A 23 -6.38 -3.19 2.57
C LYS A 23 -5.64 -1.99 3.13
N LEU A 24 -4.75 -1.39 2.34
CA LEU A 24 -4.07 -0.13 2.66
C LEU A 24 -4.88 1.04 2.08
N SER A 25 -5.44 1.86 2.96
CA SER A 25 -6.20 3.07 2.60
C SER A 25 -5.54 4.31 3.19
N LEU A 26 -5.92 5.49 2.67
CA LEU A 26 -5.42 6.78 3.14
C LEU A 26 -6.53 7.60 3.78
N THR A 27 -6.17 8.48 4.71
CA THR A 27 -7.09 9.46 5.29
C THR A 27 -7.50 10.48 4.24
N ARG A 28 -8.78 10.89 4.23
CA ARG A 28 -9.35 11.83 3.25
C ARG A 28 -8.71 13.22 3.19
N ASN A 29 -7.91 13.59 4.20
CA ASN A 29 -7.28 14.89 4.30
C ASN A 29 -5.81 14.89 3.85
N ALA A 30 -5.28 13.75 3.39
CA ALA A 30 -3.93 13.68 2.89
C ALA A 30 -3.86 14.20 1.45
N ASP A 31 -2.94 15.14 1.19
CA ASP A 31 -2.60 15.57 -0.17
C ASP A 31 -1.67 14.54 -0.81
N ILE A 32 -2.12 13.89 -1.89
CA ILE A 32 -1.40 12.79 -2.54
C ILE A 32 -0.78 13.26 -3.85
N ALA A 33 0.49 12.92 -4.03
CA ALA A 33 1.20 13.05 -5.30
C ALA A 33 1.77 11.70 -5.76
N VAL A 34 2.02 11.59 -7.06
CA VAL A 34 2.76 10.47 -7.67
C VAL A 34 3.93 11.06 -8.44
N ALA A 35 5.14 10.71 -8.05
CA ALA A 35 6.36 11.23 -8.67
C ALA A 35 7.57 10.34 -8.36
N SER A 36 8.65 10.50 -9.13
CA SER A 36 9.94 9.82 -8.87
C SER A 36 10.80 10.49 -7.80
N LYS A 37 10.32 11.60 -7.23
CA LYS A 37 10.95 12.39 -6.16
C LYS A 37 9.87 12.96 -5.24
N PRO A 38 10.18 13.33 -3.97
CA PRO A 38 9.22 13.97 -3.08
C PRO A 38 8.68 15.27 -3.70
N VAL A 39 7.37 15.51 -3.55
CA VAL A 39 6.71 16.73 -4.03
C VAL A 39 6.43 17.66 -2.84
N PHE A 40 6.87 18.91 -2.94
CA PHE A 40 6.60 19.92 -1.91
C PHE A 40 5.09 20.23 -1.84
N GLY A 41 4.55 20.25 -0.63
CA GLY A 41 3.12 20.51 -0.39
C GLY A 41 2.23 19.26 -0.44
N ALA A 42 2.76 18.09 -0.79
CA ALA A 42 2.02 16.83 -0.68
C ALA A 42 2.28 16.19 0.70
N SER A 43 1.23 15.68 1.34
CA SER A 43 1.36 14.87 2.56
C SER A 43 2.03 13.55 2.27
N ILE A 44 1.67 12.91 1.14
CA ILE A 44 2.26 11.65 0.67
C ILE A 44 2.64 11.77 -0.80
N THR A 45 3.85 11.34 -1.14
CA THR A 45 4.26 11.15 -2.54
C THR A 45 4.55 9.68 -2.78
N PHE A 46 3.72 8.98 -3.56
CA PHE A 46 4.03 7.60 -3.96
C PHE A 46 5.06 7.58 -5.09
N HIS A 47 6.01 6.66 -4.99
CA HIS A 47 7.00 6.47 -6.04
C HIS A 47 6.36 5.93 -7.32
N THR A 48 6.67 6.50 -8.48
CA THR A 48 6.08 6.09 -9.78
C THR A 48 6.23 4.60 -10.07
N ASP A 49 7.39 4.03 -9.78
CA ASP A 49 7.69 2.60 -10.02
C ASP A 49 6.78 1.65 -9.25
N LEU A 50 6.22 2.09 -8.12
CA LEU A 50 5.24 1.30 -7.36
C LEU A 50 3.97 1.06 -8.19
N LEU A 51 3.60 2.03 -9.03
CA LEU A 51 2.34 2.04 -9.77
C LEU A 51 2.47 1.46 -11.19
N THR A 52 3.66 0.98 -11.55
CA THR A 52 3.93 0.40 -12.87
C THR A 52 3.13 -0.88 -13.11
N TYR A 53 3.04 -1.76 -12.10
CA TYR A 53 2.40 -3.07 -12.20
C TYR A 53 1.11 -3.12 -11.38
N ASP A 54 0.09 -3.83 -11.89
CA ASP A 54 -1.18 -3.99 -11.16
C ASP A 54 -1.05 -4.94 -9.96
N SER A 55 -0.13 -5.92 -10.05
CA SER A 55 0.18 -6.87 -8.99
C SER A 55 1.68 -7.20 -8.99
N PHE A 56 2.29 -7.30 -7.81
CA PHE A 56 3.73 -7.57 -7.67
C PHE A 56 4.09 -7.99 -6.24
N ILE A 57 5.30 -8.51 -6.06
CA ILE A 57 5.88 -8.79 -4.74
C ILE A 57 6.93 -7.73 -4.42
N VAL A 58 6.82 -7.13 -3.24
CA VAL A 58 7.84 -6.23 -2.67
C VAL A 58 8.70 -6.98 -1.67
N LYS A 59 9.98 -6.60 -1.60
CA LYS A 59 10.89 -7.05 -0.54
C LYS A 59 10.85 -6.06 0.63
N PRO A 60 11.33 -6.46 1.83
CA PRO A 60 11.63 -5.51 2.89
C PRO A 60 12.52 -4.38 2.36
N ASP A 61 12.35 -3.18 2.93
CA ASP A 61 13.07 -1.95 2.59
C ASP A 61 12.78 -1.39 1.18
N ASN A 62 11.91 -2.02 0.39
CA ASN A 62 11.48 -1.45 -0.88
C ASN A 62 10.79 -0.09 -0.64
N LEU A 63 11.15 0.87 -1.49
CA LEU A 63 10.62 2.22 -1.43
C LEU A 63 9.14 2.23 -1.81
N LEU A 64 8.29 2.73 -0.92
CA LEU A 64 6.89 3.05 -1.21
C LEU A 64 6.76 4.49 -1.72
N GLY A 65 7.55 5.39 -1.14
CA GLY A 65 7.51 6.82 -1.48
C GLY A 65 8.03 7.68 -0.34
N TRP A 66 7.40 8.84 -0.17
CA TRP A 66 7.75 9.83 0.84
C TRP A 66 6.52 10.35 1.55
N VAL A 67 6.73 10.85 2.76
CA VAL A 67 5.69 11.43 3.61
C VAL A 67 6.22 12.67 4.31
N ASP A 68 5.33 13.61 4.57
CA ASP A 68 5.64 14.77 5.40
C ASP A 68 5.72 14.41 6.91
N MET A 69 5.71 15.42 7.76
CA MET A 69 5.81 15.28 9.22
C MET A 69 4.65 14.49 9.87
N GLY A 70 3.52 14.30 9.19
CA GLY A 70 2.43 13.48 9.71
C GLY A 70 2.73 11.98 9.70
N GLY A 71 3.68 11.54 8.87
CA GLY A 71 4.18 10.16 8.89
C GLY A 71 3.07 9.12 8.69
N LEU A 72 3.05 8.08 9.53
CA LEU A 72 2.12 6.97 9.37
C LEU A 72 0.65 7.30 9.72
N VAL A 73 0.35 8.50 10.23
CA VAL A 73 -1.02 8.89 10.63
C VAL A 73 -2.00 8.94 9.44
N TYR A 74 -1.48 9.13 8.23
CA TYR A 74 -2.29 9.17 7.01
C TYR A 74 -2.72 7.80 6.52
N PHE A 75 -2.17 6.71 7.07
CA PHE A 75 -2.39 5.36 6.61
C PHE A 75 -3.35 4.62 7.53
N ASN A 76 -4.28 3.89 6.94
CA ASN A 76 -5.18 3.00 7.66
C ASN A 76 -5.13 1.60 7.03
N ILE A 77 -5.08 0.58 7.89
CA ILE A 77 -5.08 -0.82 7.47
C ILE A 77 -6.31 -1.49 8.06
N CYS A 78 -7.15 -2.00 7.17
CA CYS A 78 -8.31 -2.82 7.53
C CYS A 78 -8.09 -4.24 7.05
N SER A 79 -8.61 -5.23 7.79
CA SER A 79 -8.77 -6.58 7.27
C SER A 79 -9.58 -6.52 5.98
N GLY A 80 -9.05 -7.11 4.90
CA GLY A 80 -9.75 -7.18 3.63
C GLY A 80 -11.08 -7.90 3.81
N GLN A 81 -12.19 -7.28 3.40
CA GLN A 81 -13.49 -7.93 3.44
C GLN A 81 -13.58 -9.00 2.34
N HIS A 82 -13.93 -10.20 2.78
CA HIS A 82 -14.43 -11.33 2.00
C HIS A 82 -15.62 -10.85 1.12
N PRO A 83 -15.81 -11.34 -0.11
CA PRO A 83 -16.85 -10.84 -1.02
C PRO A 83 -18.24 -11.43 -0.69
N LEU A 84 -18.34 -12.21 0.39
CA LEU A 84 -19.61 -12.73 0.89
C LEU A 84 -19.90 -11.99 2.18
N GLY A 85 -20.82 -11.03 2.09
CA GLY A 85 -21.25 -10.18 3.19
C GLY A 85 -21.52 -11.00 4.45
N MET A 86 -20.73 -10.76 5.47
CA MET A 86 -21.08 -11.07 6.84
C MET A 86 -20.88 -9.80 7.64
N ASP A 87 -21.81 -8.87 7.47
CA ASP A 87 -22.21 -8.01 8.58
C ASP A 87 -22.53 -8.95 9.74
N ASN A 88 -21.98 -8.68 10.92
CA ASN A 88 -22.14 -9.44 12.19
C ASN A 88 -21.05 -10.46 12.56
N VAL A 89 -19.79 -10.04 12.56
CA VAL A 89 -18.84 -10.58 13.55
C VAL A 89 -18.21 -9.41 14.32
N LYS A 90 -18.78 -9.07 15.48
CA LYS A 90 -18.08 -8.38 16.57
C LYS A 90 -16.98 -9.30 17.12
N GLY A 91 -15.99 -9.60 16.30
CA GLY A 91 -14.88 -10.48 16.63
C GLY A 91 -13.61 -9.68 16.58
N ASN A 92 -13.20 -9.18 17.75
CA ASN A 92 -11.83 -8.82 18.08
C ASN A 92 -11.00 -8.28 16.90
N THR A 93 -11.32 -7.07 16.42
CA THR A 93 -10.49 -6.37 15.44
C THR A 93 -9.19 -5.99 16.12
N ALA A 94 -8.22 -6.91 16.16
CA ALA A 94 -6.85 -6.57 16.50
C ALA A 94 -6.47 -5.39 15.60
N THR A 95 -6.29 -4.22 16.21
CA THR A 95 -6.03 -2.99 15.48
C THR A 95 -4.71 -3.19 14.74
N THR A 96 -4.82 -3.38 13.43
CA THR A 96 -3.66 -3.66 12.59
C THR A 96 -2.98 -2.32 12.33
N LEU A 97 -1.83 -2.11 12.97
CA LEU A 97 -1.14 -0.83 12.90
C LEU A 97 -0.36 -0.73 11.58
N PRO A 98 -0.39 0.44 10.89
CA PRO A 98 0.45 0.67 9.71
C PRO A 98 1.92 0.33 9.92
N SER A 99 2.44 0.63 11.12
CA SER A 99 3.84 0.38 11.49
C SER A 99 4.26 -1.10 11.45
N GLN A 100 3.33 -2.04 11.37
CA GLN A 100 3.63 -3.47 11.21
C GLN A 100 4.05 -3.84 9.77
N PHE A 101 3.72 -3.00 8.80
CA PHE A 101 3.94 -3.28 7.38
C PHE A 101 4.73 -2.18 6.67
N ILE A 102 4.61 -0.93 7.13
CA ILE A 102 5.29 0.22 6.56
C ILE A 102 6.01 1.04 7.62
N SER A 103 7.22 1.49 7.32
CA SER A 103 7.99 2.41 8.16
C SER A 103 8.05 3.79 7.51
N ALA A 104 8.12 4.82 8.35
CA ALA A 104 8.32 6.21 7.94
C ALA A 104 9.55 6.76 8.68
N GLU A 105 10.70 6.77 8.03
CA GLU A 105 11.97 7.22 8.62
C GLU A 105 12.56 8.34 7.78
N ASN A 106 12.83 9.49 8.40
CA ASN A 106 13.35 10.68 7.75
C ASN A 106 12.54 11.10 6.50
N GLY A 107 11.21 10.97 6.58
CA GLY A 107 10.28 11.27 5.49
C GLY A 107 10.26 10.24 4.35
N ILE A 108 10.98 9.12 4.48
CA ILE A 108 10.99 8.04 3.49
C ILE A 108 10.07 6.91 3.97
N LEU A 109 9.15 6.51 3.11
CA LEU A 109 8.25 5.38 3.33
C LEU A 109 8.80 4.10 2.72
N ARG A 110 8.88 3.03 3.51
CA ARG A 110 9.32 1.71 3.06
C ARG A 110 8.43 0.60 3.57
N PHE A 111 8.42 -0.53 2.86
CA PHE A 111 7.85 -1.77 3.38
C PHE A 111 8.79 -2.39 4.42
N THR A 112 8.24 -2.97 5.47
CA THR A 112 8.99 -3.61 6.56
C THR A 112 9.15 -5.12 6.37
N SER A 113 8.35 -5.73 5.49
CA SER A 113 8.34 -7.16 5.22
C SER A 113 8.08 -7.44 3.74
N ALA A 114 8.24 -8.71 3.35
CA ALA A 114 7.88 -9.13 2.00
C ALA A 114 6.35 -9.21 1.88
N LEU A 115 5.78 -8.48 0.93
CA LEU A 115 4.34 -8.42 0.72
C LEU A 115 4.00 -8.70 -0.74
N ARG A 116 2.93 -9.44 -0.96
CA ARG A 116 2.27 -9.49 -2.26
C ARG A 116 1.25 -8.35 -2.32
N ILE A 117 1.39 -7.48 -3.31
CA ILE A 117 0.59 -6.27 -3.50
C ILE A 117 -0.34 -6.46 -4.70
N TYR A 118 -1.58 -5.98 -4.56
CA TYR A 118 -2.58 -5.86 -5.62
C TYR A 118 -3.10 -4.41 -5.61
N LEU A 119 -2.67 -3.59 -6.57
CA LEU A 119 -3.06 -2.18 -6.63
C LEU A 119 -4.56 -2.05 -6.91
N LEU A 120 -5.19 -1.12 -6.20
CA LEU A 120 -6.58 -0.74 -6.43
C LEU A 120 -6.69 0.51 -7.29
N ALA A 121 -5.69 1.40 -7.17
CA ALA A 121 -5.70 2.69 -7.80
C ALA A 121 -4.27 3.15 -8.15
N LYS A 122 -4.15 3.94 -9.22
CA LYS A 122 -2.88 4.51 -9.69
C LYS A 122 -2.87 6.04 -9.74
N THR A 123 -4.04 6.68 -9.67
CA THR A 123 -4.14 8.14 -9.66
C THR A 123 -4.39 8.64 -8.23
N PRO A 124 -3.90 9.83 -7.85
CA PRO A 124 -4.15 10.38 -6.52
C PRO A 124 -5.63 10.40 -6.11
N ARG A 125 -6.51 10.74 -7.06
CA ARG A 125 -7.96 10.79 -6.84
C ARG A 125 -8.51 9.40 -6.50
N ASP A 126 -8.18 8.41 -7.32
CA ASP A 126 -8.67 7.04 -7.14
C ASP A 126 -8.08 6.40 -5.87
N ILE A 127 -6.82 6.71 -5.54
CA ILE A 127 -6.17 6.24 -4.30
C ILE A 127 -6.92 6.79 -3.08
N GLN A 128 -7.36 8.05 -3.13
CA GLN A 128 -8.12 8.66 -2.05
C GLN A 128 -9.53 8.07 -1.90
N GLU A 129 -10.16 7.71 -3.02
CA GLU A 129 -11.53 7.18 -3.04
C GLU A 129 -11.59 5.69 -2.67
N TYR A 130 -10.70 4.89 -3.25
CA TYR A 130 -10.75 3.42 -3.18
C TYR A 130 -9.67 2.79 -2.30
N GLY A 131 -8.64 3.55 -1.90
CA GLY A 131 -7.44 3.04 -1.25
C GLY A 131 -6.32 2.71 -2.24
N LEU A 132 -5.11 2.47 -1.72
CA LEU A 132 -3.94 2.22 -2.56
C LEU A 132 -3.93 0.79 -3.11
N CYS A 133 -4.03 -0.20 -2.22
CA CYS A 133 -3.88 -1.60 -2.58
C CYS A 133 -4.51 -2.56 -1.57
N TYR A 134 -4.76 -3.78 -2.02
CA TYR A 134 -4.80 -4.96 -1.16
C TYR A 134 -3.42 -5.58 -1.04
N PHE A 135 -3.13 -6.23 0.08
CA PHE A 135 -1.87 -6.95 0.24
C PHE A 135 -1.97 -8.12 1.21
N THR A 136 -1.01 -9.05 1.07
CA THR A 136 -0.84 -10.22 1.94
C THR A 136 0.64 -10.43 2.21
N PRO A 137 1.06 -10.68 3.47
CA PRO A 137 2.44 -11.08 3.77
C PRO A 137 2.84 -12.37 3.03
N VAL A 138 4.10 -12.47 2.61
CA VAL A 138 4.67 -13.63 1.91
C VAL A 138 5.54 -14.45 2.86
#